data_AF-A0A3B8NGG7-F1
#
_entry.id   AF-A0A3B8NGG7-F1
#
_cell.length_a   1.000
_cell.length_b   1.000
_cell.length_c   1.000
_cell.angle_alpha   90.00
_cell.angle_beta   90.00
_cell.angle_gamma   90.00
#
_symmetry.space_group_name_H-M   'P 1'
#
loop_
_entity.id
_entity.type
_entity.pdbx_description
1 polymer ?
#
loop_
_entity_poly.entity_id
_entity_poly.type
_entity_poly.pdbx_seq_one_letter_code
_entity_poly.pdbx_strand_id
1 'polypeptide(L)'
;MKALAPYSFVLIISLCLHATSIAEQVVFSEVHYNPKGDKPEYIEIQNLTATPKDISRWKMSSGVQFEFPDFDAAEPERAFLEKWERILLSSVDEQTLREAYPIPASVKVYGPWEGSLNNGGELIALEDKNGVVMAELEYDDDGSKWPIAADGAGHTLRLIHQNRGAKHWKNWGLSLAPDGTPGEGPAEDAGQTTKIIGLGSVWKYDQSGADNGTSWRELEFNDSAWTEGPGIFGKEGLSNKMPDPGFQTPWTTGGKFTYYLRKDFNWSGAFRSAKIIMDGVFDDGIVVYLNGQEIGRKLMPAGTVNWQTPGQRGEAKYGSI
;
A
#
# COMPACT_ATOMS: atom_id res chain seq x y z
N MET A 1 15.62 -54.64 52.61
CA MET A 1 15.47 -53.22 52.23
C MET A 1 15.75 -53.11 50.73
N LYS A 2 14.72 -52.87 49.91
CA LYS A 2 14.89 -52.55 48.47
C LYS A 2 14.76 -51.04 48.33
N ALA A 3 15.78 -50.40 47.77
CA ALA A 3 15.80 -48.95 47.54
C ALA A 3 14.78 -48.57 46.45
N LEU A 4 13.96 -47.56 46.74
CA LEU A 4 13.04 -46.94 45.78
C LEU A 4 13.83 -45.96 44.90
N ALA A 5 13.70 -46.09 43.58
CA ALA A 5 14.25 -45.13 42.62
C ALA A 5 13.38 -43.86 42.57
N PRO A 6 13.96 -42.66 42.42
CA PRO A 6 13.19 -41.43 42.30
C PRO A 6 12.58 -41.30 40.89
N TYR A 7 11.28 -41.10 40.81
CA TYR A 7 10.59 -40.75 39.56
C TYR A 7 10.67 -39.23 39.37
N SER A 8 11.35 -38.77 38.31
CA SER A 8 11.27 -37.37 37.87
C SER A 8 9.96 -37.12 37.12
N PHE A 9 9.14 -36.22 37.65
CA PHE A 9 7.96 -35.69 36.96
C PHE A 9 8.39 -34.49 36.11
N VAL A 10 8.22 -34.58 34.78
CA VAL A 10 8.38 -33.44 33.87
C VAL A 10 6.99 -32.85 33.63
N LEU A 11 6.75 -31.65 34.15
CA LEU A 11 5.54 -30.87 33.88
C LEU A 11 5.74 -30.10 32.56
N ILE A 12 5.10 -30.54 31.48
CA ILE A 12 5.06 -29.79 30.22
C ILE A 12 3.90 -28.80 30.30
N ILE A 13 4.19 -27.54 30.59
CA ILE A 13 3.21 -26.45 30.47
C ILE A 13 3.15 -26.06 28.99
N SER A 14 2.14 -26.55 28.28
CA SER A 14 1.81 -26.08 26.94
C SER A 14 1.11 -24.73 27.06
N LEU A 15 1.86 -23.65 26.83
CA LEU A 15 1.30 -22.32 26.69
C LEU A 15 0.64 -22.23 25.31
N CYS A 16 -0.65 -22.57 25.22
CA CYS A 16 -1.46 -22.25 24.04
C CYS A 16 -1.69 -20.74 24.01
N LEU A 17 -0.84 -20.00 23.29
CA LEU A 17 -1.19 -18.65 22.83
C LEU A 17 -2.43 -18.78 21.94
N HIS A 18 -3.59 -18.50 22.51
CA HIS A 18 -4.77 -18.22 21.72
C HIS A 18 -4.56 -16.81 21.16
N ALA A 19 -4.12 -16.72 19.92
CA ALA A 19 -4.36 -15.50 19.15
C ALA A 19 -5.88 -15.42 18.95
N THR A 20 -6.57 -14.67 19.81
CA THR A 20 -7.96 -14.26 19.53
C THR A 20 -7.92 -13.42 18.26
N SER A 21 -8.31 -14.02 17.13
CA SER A 21 -8.70 -13.26 15.95
C SER A 21 -10.01 -12.56 16.28
N ILE A 22 -9.95 -11.25 16.48
CA ILE A 22 -11.15 -10.42 16.37
C ILE A 22 -11.36 -10.21 14.88
N ALA A 23 -12.43 -10.78 14.34
CA ALA A 23 -12.90 -10.45 13.00
C ALA A 23 -13.79 -9.21 13.13
N GLU A 24 -13.24 -8.04 12.81
CA GLU A 24 -14.01 -6.80 12.71
C GLU A 24 -15.04 -6.96 11.58
N GLN A 25 -16.31 -6.64 11.86
CA GLN A 25 -17.38 -6.77 10.86
C GLN A 25 -17.51 -5.52 10.00
N VAL A 26 -17.18 -4.37 10.59
CA VAL A 26 -17.10 -3.07 9.91
C VAL A 26 -15.75 -2.47 10.25
N VAL A 27 -15.11 -1.85 9.27
CA VAL A 27 -13.80 -1.21 9.45
C VAL A 27 -13.77 0.15 8.78
N PHE A 28 -12.88 1.01 9.23
CA PHE A 28 -12.36 2.06 8.37
C PHE A 28 -11.36 1.43 7.41
N SER A 29 -11.51 1.65 6.11
CA SER A 29 -10.64 1.07 5.07
C SER A 29 -9.69 2.07 4.44
N GLU A 30 -10.03 3.36 4.45
CA GLU A 30 -9.19 4.45 3.97
C GLU A 30 -9.55 5.77 4.68
N VAL A 31 -8.55 6.58 5.02
CA VAL A 31 -8.72 7.86 5.72
C VAL A 31 -7.78 8.90 5.10
N HIS A 32 -8.37 9.99 4.58
CA HIS A 32 -7.63 11.12 4.01
C HIS A 32 -7.67 12.30 5.01
N TYR A 33 -6.92 12.19 6.10
CA TYR A 33 -6.99 13.11 7.23
C TYR A 33 -6.25 14.43 7.00
N ASN A 34 -5.22 14.45 6.15
CA ASN A 34 -4.48 15.66 5.79
C ASN A 34 -4.27 15.74 4.26
N PRO A 35 -5.30 16.10 3.49
CA PRO A 35 -5.19 16.23 2.04
C PRO A 35 -4.22 17.32 1.61
N LYS A 36 -3.66 17.18 0.40
CA LYS A 36 -2.81 18.22 -0.16
C LYS A 36 -3.64 19.41 -0.65
N GLY A 37 -3.41 20.58 -0.08
CA GLY A 37 -4.14 21.81 -0.44
C GLY A 37 -5.55 21.84 0.15
N ASP A 38 -6.50 22.46 -0.54
CA ASP A 38 -7.87 22.66 -0.04
C ASP A 38 -8.81 21.48 -0.40
N LYS A 39 -8.26 20.28 -0.61
CA LYS A 39 -9.08 19.13 -0.97
C LYS A 39 -9.90 18.63 0.23
N PRO A 40 -11.12 18.10 0.03
CA PRO A 40 -11.92 17.59 1.13
C PRO A 40 -11.31 16.36 1.80
N GLU A 41 -11.48 16.25 3.11
CA GLU A 41 -11.20 15.07 3.89
C GLU A 41 -12.30 14.02 3.70
N TYR A 42 -11.94 12.74 3.83
CA TYR A 42 -12.92 11.65 3.84
C TYR A 42 -12.48 10.47 4.71
N ILE A 43 -13.47 9.70 5.14
CA ILE A 43 -13.33 8.40 5.80
C ILE A 43 -14.11 7.38 4.97
N GLU A 44 -13.46 6.29 4.58
CA GLU A 44 -14.09 5.14 3.96
C GLU A 44 -14.44 4.09 5.00
N ILE A 45 -15.69 3.63 4.97
CA ILE A 45 -16.24 2.63 5.88
C ILE A 45 -16.64 1.41 5.05
N GLN A 46 -16.20 0.21 5.47
CA GLN A 46 -16.46 -1.03 4.76
C GLN A 46 -17.11 -2.09 5.66
N ASN A 47 -18.11 -2.79 5.12
CA ASN A 47 -18.64 -4.02 5.73
C ASN A 47 -17.83 -5.23 5.25
N LEU A 48 -17.21 -5.95 6.17
CA LEU A 48 -16.41 -7.15 5.91
C LEU A 48 -17.23 -8.44 6.06
N THR A 49 -18.55 -8.36 5.90
CA THR A 49 -19.42 -9.52 6.06
C THR A 49 -20.40 -9.65 4.91
N ALA A 50 -20.90 -10.87 4.73
CA ALA A 50 -22.01 -11.16 3.81
C ALA A 50 -23.37 -10.67 4.35
N THR A 51 -23.41 -10.05 5.54
CA THR A 51 -24.62 -9.62 6.23
C THR A 51 -24.76 -8.10 6.12
N PRO A 52 -25.81 -7.58 5.46
CA PRO A 52 -26.09 -6.16 5.45
C PRO A 52 -26.22 -5.60 6.87
N LYS A 53 -25.75 -4.37 7.08
CA LYS A 53 -25.84 -3.65 8.34
C LYS A 53 -26.80 -2.48 8.20
N ASP A 54 -27.80 -2.43 9.06
CA ASP A 54 -28.62 -1.23 9.25
C ASP A 54 -27.75 -0.17 9.92
N ILE A 55 -27.39 0.86 9.16
CA ILE A 55 -26.55 1.98 9.60
C ILE A 55 -27.36 3.20 10.01
N SER A 56 -28.69 3.14 9.99
CA SER A 56 -29.51 4.28 10.39
C SER A 56 -29.20 4.66 11.83
N ARG A 57 -28.94 5.96 12.02
CA ARG A 57 -28.58 6.55 13.32
C ARG A 57 -27.29 6.00 13.94
N TRP A 58 -26.43 5.38 13.13
CA TRP A 58 -25.04 5.23 13.51
C TRP A 58 -24.38 6.60 13.57
N LYS A 59 -23.31 6.75 14.34
CA LYS A 59 -22.67 8.06 14.52
C LYS A 59 -21.17 7.93 14.65
N MET A 60 -20.46 8.96 14.21
CA MET A 60 -19.08 9.17 14.61
C MET A 60 -19.07 9.62 16.07
N SER A 61 -18.53 8.79 16.98
CA SER A 61 -18.44 9.09 18.40
C SER A 61 -17.11 9.73 18.80
N SER A 62 -16.14 9.78 17.89
CA SER A 62 -14.85 10.48 18.05
C SER A 62 -14.31 10.97 16.70
N GLY A 63 -13.50 12.03 16.75
CA GLY A 63 -12.96 12.75 15.60
C GLY A 63 -13.89 13.83 15.06
N VAL A 64 -14.73 13.45 14.10
CA VAL A 64 -15.71 14.35 13.46
C VAL A 64 -17.13 14.11 13.98
N GLN A 65 -18.03 15.07 13.81
CA GLN A 65 -19.43 14.94 14.23
C GLN A 65 -20.33 14.61 13.03
N PHE A 66 -20.92 13.42 13.03
CA PHE A 66 -21.89 12.99 12.02
C PHE A 66 -22.81 11.90 12.58
N GLU A 67 -24.12 11.99 12.31
CA GLU A 67 -25.10 10.93 12.54
C GLU A 67 -25.69 10.53 11.18
N PHE A 68 -25.65 9.24 10.86
CA PHE A 68 -26.26 8.70 9.65
C PHE A 68 -27.79 8.90 9.68
N PRO A 69 -28.42 9.24 8.55
CA PRO A 69 -29.85 9.49 8.49
C PRO A 69 -30.70 8.33 9.04
N ASP A 70 -31.87 8.65 9.57
CA ASP A 70 -32.88 7.65 9.87
C ASP A 70 -33.40 7.00 8.58
N PHE A 71 -34.10 5.87 8.69
CA PHE A 71 -34.63 5.16 7.53
C PHE A 71 -35.61 6.04 6.73
N ASP A 72 -35.34 6.20 5.44
CA ASP A 72 -36.25 6.84 4.48
C ASP A 72 -36.82 5.79 3.51
N ALA A 73 -38.14 5.73 3.40
CA ALA A 73 -38.82 4.83 2.48
C ALA A 73 -38.62 5.22 1.00
N ALA A 74 -38.23 6.45 0.71
CA ALA A 74 -37.91 6.91 -0.64
C ALA A 74 -36.52 6.48 -1.11
N GLU A 75 -35.58 6.29 -0.17
CA GLU A 75 -34.18 5.90 -0.43
C GLU A 75 -33.74 4.77 0.53
N PRO A 76 -34.44 3.61 0.53
CA PRO A 76 -34.22 2.57 1.52
C PRO A 76 -32.79 2.00 1.50
N GLU A 77 -32.13 1.99 0.35
CA GLU A 77 -30.74 1.55 0.17
C GLU A 77 -29.72 2.40 0.94
N ARG A 78 -30.05 3.64 1.30
CA ARG A 78 -29.17 4.52 2.08
C ARG A 78 -29.12 4.16 3.56
N ALA A 79 -30.11 3.42 4.06
CA ALA A 79 -30.15 2.96 5.45
C ALA A 79 -29.29 1.71 5.69
N PHE A 80 -28.79 1.07 4.63
CA PHE A 80 -28.05 -0.18 4.73
C PHE A 80 -26.65 -0.06 4.14
N LEU A 81 -25.66 -0.53 4.90
CA LEU A 81 -24.35 -0.89 4.40
C LEU A 81 -24.40 -2.36 3.98
N GLU A 82 -24.51 -2.60 2.68
CA GLU A 82 -24.71 -3.90 2.08
C GLU A 82 -23.51 -4.83 2.26
N LYS A 83 -23.69 -6.10 1.88
CA LYS A 83 -22.62 -7.11 1.95
C LYS A 83 -21.38 -6.63 1.19
N TRP A 84 -20.21 -6.69 1.84
CA TRP A 84 -18.92 -6.33 1.24
C TRP A 84 -18.84 -4.88 0.73
N GLU A 85 -19.86 -4.06 1.00
CA GLU A 85 -19.98 -2.70 0.47
C GLU A 85 -19.03 -1.77 1.22
N ARG A 86 -18.61 -0.73 0.49
CA ARG A 86 -17.95 0.43 1.08
C ARG A 86 -18.71 1.70 0.76
N ILE A 87 -18.67 2.63 1.71
CA ILE A 87 -19.27 3.94 1.62
C ILE A 87 -18.24 4.99 2.04
N LEU A 88 -18.46 6.23 1.61
CA LEU A 88 -17.64 7.37 2.03
C LEU A 88 -18.44 8.28 2.94
N LEU A 89 -17.77 8.77 3.97
CA LEU A 89 -18.20 9.87 4.81
C LEU A 89 -17.20 11.03 4.55
N SER A 90 -17.65 12.27 4.40
CA SER A 90 -16.81 13.39 3.94
C SER A 90 -17.11 14.71 4.64
N SER A 91 -16.11 15.62 4.65
CA SER A 91 -16.23 16.99 5.18
C SER A 91 -17.09 17.91 4.32
N VAL A 92 -17.37 17.51 3.07
CA VAL A 92 -18.24 18.21 2.11
C VAL A 92 -19.37 17.30 1.63
N ASP A 93 -20.33 17.88 0.91
CA ASP A 93 -21.42 17.14 0.28
C ASP A 93 -20.95 16.20 -0.86
N GLU A 94 -21.82 15.28 -1.27
CA GLU A 94 -21.52 14.27 -2.30
C GLU A 94 -21.05 14.87 -3.63
N GLN A 95 -21.68 15.96 -4.10
CA GLN A 95 -21.33 16.55 -5.39
C GLN A 95 -19.92 17.12 -5.33
N THR A 96 -19.63 17.93 -4.31
CA THR A 96 -18.31 18.55 -4.11
C THR A 96 -17.21 17.48 -3.96
N LEU A 97 -17.47 16.38 -3.24
CA LEU A 97 -16.48 15.31 -3.08
C LEU A 97 -16.17 14.61 -4.41
N ARG A 98 -17.19 14.33 -5.24
CA ARG A 98 -17.03 13.69 -6.56
C ARG A 98 -16.35 14.60 -7.58
N GLU A 99 -16.41 15.91 -7.41
CA GLU A 99 -15.64 16.86 -8.21
C GLU A 99 -14.15 16.85 -7.82
N ALA A 100 -13.83 16.56 -6.55
CA ALA A 100 -12.46 16.51 -6.02
C ALA A 100 -11.76 15.16 -6.26
N TYR A 101 -12.51 14.06 -6.31
CA TYR A 101 -11.98 12.69 -6.39
C TYR A 101 -12.74 11.80 -7.38
N PRO A 102 -12.06 10.86 -8.08
CA PRO A 102 -12.68 9.95 -9.03
C PRO A 102 -13.43 8.81 -8.34
N ILE A 103 -14.55 9.13 -7.66
CA ILE A 103 -15.33 8.15 -6.90
C ILE A 103 -16.33 7.42 -7.82
N PRO A 104 -16.39 6.07 -7.82
CA PRO A 104 -17.38 5.34 -8.60
C PRO A 104 -18.82 5.76 -8.28
N ALA A 105 -19.67 5.91 -9.30
CA ALA A 105 -21.06 6.33 -9.14
C ALA A 105 -21.90 5.37 -8.26
N SER A 106 -21.46 4.12 -8.12
CA SER A 106 -22.12 3.11 -7.28
C SER A 106 -21.81 3.26 -5.78
N VAL A 107 -20.80 4.04 -5.40
CA VAL A 107 -20.39 4.20 -3.99
C VAL A 107 -21.26 5.27 -3.35
N LYS A 108 -21.94 4.94 -2.26
CA LYS A 108 -22.74 5.92 -1.51
C LYS A 108 -21.81 6.88 -0.78
N VAL A 109 -22.12 8.17 -0.85
CA VAL A 109 -21.38 9.23 -0.16
C VAL A 109 -22.30 9.90 0.85
N TYR A 110 -21.79 10.13 2.06
CA TYR A 110 -22.46 10.79 3.17
C TYR A 110 -21.63 11.99 3.62
N GLY A 111 -22.30 12.98 4.20
CA GLY A 111 -21.71 14.24 4.62
C GLY A 111 -22.64 15.42 4.29
N PRO A 112 -22.19 16.66 4.55
CA PRO A 112 -20.96 16.99 5.25
C PRO A 112 -21.03 16.59 6.74
N TRP A 113 -19.91 16.15 7.31
CA TRP A 113 -19.75 16.14 8.77
C TRP A 113 -19.44 17.54 9.30
N GLU A 114 -19.55 17.73 10.61
CA GLU A 114 -19.04 18.93 11.29
C GLU A 114 -17.68 18.66 11.95
N GLY A 115 -16.83 19.69 11.96
CA GLY A 115 -15.43 19.58 12.42
C GLY A 115 -14.47 19.19 11.29
N SER A 116 -13.24 18.85 11.67
CA SER A 116 -12.18 18.37 10.78
C SER A 116 -11.41 17.26 11.46
N LEU A 117 -10.77 16.43 10.66
CA LEU A 117 -9.77 15.50 11.17
C LEU A 117 -8.54 16.27 11.67
N ASN A 118 -7.84 15.71 12.65
CA ASN A 118 -6.64 16.30 13.21
C ASN A 118 -5.40 15.83 12.45
N ASN A 119 -4.72 16.77 11.79
CA ASN A 119 -3.48 16.49 11.07
C ASN A 119 -2.38 15.88 11.94
N GLY A 120 -2.39 16.13 13.26
CA GLY A 120 -1.42 15.56 14.21
C GLY A 120 -1.81 14.19 14.79
N GLY A 121 -2.85 13.53 14.27
CA GLY A 121 -3.37 12.28 14.82
C GLY A 121 -4.51 12.45 15.81
N GLU A 122 -5.37 11.44 15.86
CA GLU A 122 -6.47 11.31 16.82
C GLU A 122 -7.09 9.91 16.80
N LEU A 123 -8.05 9.70 17.70
CA LEU A 123 -8.98 8.58 17.66
C LEU A 123 -10.22 8.95 16.83
N ILE A 124 -10.53 8.15 15.81
CA ILE A 124 -11.83 8.12 15.15
C ILE A 124 -12.58 6.85 15.54
N ALA A 125 -13.88 6.97 15.79
CA ALA A 125 -14.72 5.85 16.19
C ALA A 125 -16.13 5.98 15.59
N LEU A 126 -16.66 4.87 15.11
CA LEU A 126 -18.02 4.72 14.59
C LEU A 126 -18.81 3.84 15.55
N GLU A 127 -19.96 4.32 16.02
CA GLU A 127 -20.88 3.60 16.89
C GLU A 127 -22.21 3.31 16.19
N ASP A 128 -22.81 2.16 16.51
CA ASP A 128 -24.20 1.89 16.16
C ASP A 128 -25.18 2.74 16.97
N LYS A 129 -26.47 2.68 16.62
CA LYS A 129 -27.55 3.42 17.33
C LYS A 129 -27.73 3.06 18.81
N ASN A 130 -27.08 1.98 19.29
CA ASN A 130 -27.10 1.53 20.68
C ASN A 130 -25.79 1.88 21.42
N GLY A 131 -24.82 2.53 20.76
CA GLY A 131 -23.52 2.88 21.33
C GLY A 131 -22.47 1.77 21.27
N VAL A 132 -22.69 0.73 20.45
CA VAL A 132 -21.68 -0.30 20.22
C VAL A 132 -20.66 0.20 19.19
N VAL A 133 -19.37 0.20 19.55
CA VAL A 133 -18.30 0.55 18.62
C VAL A 133 -18.21 -0.48 17.50
N MET A 134 -18.48 -0.02 16.28
CA MET A 134 -18.47 -0.82 15.06
C MET A 134 -17.13 -0.78 14.34
N ALA A 135 -16.46 0.38 14.33
CA ALA A 135 -15.12 0.58 13.77
C ALA A 135 -14.37 1.65 14.56
N GLU A 136 -13.05 1.52 14.65
CA GLU A 136 -12.20 2.45 15.41
C GLU A 136 -10.78 2.45 14.82
N LEU A 137 -10.16 3.62 14.78
CA LEU A 137 -8.77 3.81 14.40
C LEU A 137 -8.16 4.95 15.23
N GLU A 138 -7.06 4.67 15.93
CA GLU A 138 -6.20 5.70 16.50
C GLU A 138 -5.03 5.89 15.54
N TYR A 139 -5.00 6.98 14.79
CA TYR A 139 -3.92 7.32 13.85
C TYR A 139 -3.05 8.44 14.40
N ASP A 140 -1.83 8.56 13.87
CA ASP A 140 -0.82 9.54 14.29
C ASP A 140 -0.02 9.98 13.06
N ASP A 141 0.72 11.08 13.16
CA ASP A 141 1.61 11.63 12.12
C ASP A 141 3.10 11.48 12.46
N ASP A 142 3.42 10.83 13.59
CA ASP A 142 4.75 10.76 14.21
C ASP A 142 5.91 10.24 13.33
N GLY A 143 5.60 9.72 12.14
CA GLY A 143 6.55 9.16 11.17
C GLY A 143 7.29 7.91 11.65
N SER A 144 7.01 7.44 12.88
CA SER A 144 7.68 6.32 13.55
C SER A 144 6.89 5.02 13.39
N LYS A 145 5.56 5.13 13.40
CA LYS A 145 4.61 4.03 13.18
C LYS A 145 3.76 4.28 11.94
N TRP A 146 3.41 5.53 11.68
CA TRP A 146 2.48 5.89 10.63
C TRP A 146 3.20 6.43 9.39
N PRO A 147 2.69 6.17 8.19
CA PRO A 147 3.34 6.65 6.97
C PRO A 147 3.27 8.17 6.82
N ILE A 148 4.42 8.85 6.83
CA ILE A 148 4.53 10.32 6.75
C ILE A 148 3.94 10.92 5.46
N ALA A 149 3.81 10.14 4.38
CA ALA A 149 3.25 10.66 3.13
C ALA A 149 1.72 10.83 3.18
N ALA A 150 1.04 10.23 4.16
CA ALA A 150 -0.38 10.50 4.44
C ALA A 150 -0.58 11.85 5.17
N ASP A 151 0.50 12.44 5.68
CA ASP A 151 0.52 13.74 6.34
C ASP A 151 0.79 14.87 5.33
N GLY A 152 -0.24 15.28 4.58
CA GLY A 152 -0.20 16.50 3.76
C GLY A 152 0.54 16.38 2.42
N ALA A 153 1.24 15.27 2.15
CA ALA A 153 1.82 15.00 0.83
C ALA A 153 0.78 14.49 -0.19
N GLY A 154 -0.46 14.26 0.28
CA GLY A 154 -1.63 13.92 -0.52
C GLY A 154 -1.92 12.43 -0.59
N HIS A 155 -1.20 11.55 0.11
CA HIS A 155 -1.64 10.15 0.24
C HIS A 155 -2.66 9.98 1.36
N THR A 156 -3.35 8.85 1.38
CA THR A 156 -4.25 8.46 2.46
C THR A 156 -3.64 7.38 3.33
N LEU A 157 -4.15 7.26 4.56
CA LEU A 157 -3.99 6.05 5.36
C LEU A 157 -4.94 5.00 4.83
N ARG A 158 -4.42 3.82 4.50
CA ARG A 158 -5.22 2.73 3.94
C ARG A 158 -4.99 1.43 4.68
N LEU A 159 -6.08 0.72 4.95
CA LEU A 159 -6.04 -0.61 5.55
C LEU A 159 -5.41 -1.61 4.57
N ILE A 160 -4.36 -2.31 5.02
CA ILE A 160 -3.58 -3.25 4.21
C ILE A 160 -4.30 -4.59 4.12
N HIS A 161 -4.74 -5.14 5.26
CA HIS A 161 -5.44 -6.42 5.30
C HIS A 161 -6.73 -6.31 6.13
N GLN A 162 -7.87 -6.44 5.45
CA GLN A 162 -9.20 -6.44 6.08
C GLN A 162 -9.38 -7.55 7.14
N ASN A 163 -8.65 -8.66 7.00
CA ASN A 163 -8.75 -9.82 7.91
C ASN A 163 -7.78 -9.75 9.12
N ARG A 164 -7.15 -8.59 9.37
CA ARG A 164 -6.28 -8.33 10.52
C ARG A 164 -6.83 -7.13 11.28
N GLY A 165 -6.53 -7.02 12.57
CA GLY A 165 -7.10 -5.95 13.40
C GLY A 165 -6.80 -4.55 12.85
N ALA A 166 -7.85 -3.81 12.48
CA ALA A 166 -7.75 -2.45 11.97
C ALA A 166 -7.30 -1.46 13.04
N LYS A 167 -7.34 -1.82 14.32
CA LYS A 167 -6.74 -1.00 15.38
C LYS A 167 -5.20 -0.99 15.38
N HIS A 168 -4.55 -1.91 14.67
CA HIS A 168 -3.09 -2.02 14.69
C HIS A 168 -2.45 -1.23 13.55
N TRP A 169 -1.62 -0.24 13.89
CA TRP A 169 -0.88 0.61 12.94
C TRP A 169 -0.13 -0.16 11.84
N LYS A 170 0.42 -1.36 12.13
CA LYS A 170 1.12 -2.20 11.14
C LYS A 170 0.22 -2.69 10.00
N ASN A 171 -1.10 -2.61 10.19
CA ASN A 171 -2.09 -2.96 9.21
C ASN A 171 -2.55 -1.74 8.39
N TRP A 172 -1.89 -0.60 8.54
CA TRP A 172 -2.15 0.61 7.78
C TRP A 172 -0.92 1.01 6.97
N GLY A 173 -1.16 1.38 5.72
CA GLY A 173 -0.15 1.79 4.75
C GLY A 173 -0.60 3.02 3.98
N LEU A 174 0.19 3.41 2.99
CA LEU A 174 -0.15 4.51 2.09
C LEU A 174 -1.07 4.01 0.98
N SER A 175 -1.96 4.88 0.50
CA SER A 175 -2.51 4.72 -0.84
C SER A 175 -1.41 4.64 -1.89
N LEU A 176 -1.65 3.86 -2.95
CA LEU A 176 -0.71 3.69 -4.05
C LEU A 176 -0.54 4.97 -4.90
N ALA A 177 -1.53 5.86 -4.86
CA ALA A 177 -1.52 7.14 -5.56
C ALA A 177 -1.85 8.28 -4.58
N PRO A 178 -1.35 9.51 -4.85
CA PRO A 178 -1.91 10.70 -4.25
C PRO A 178 -3.43 10.75 -4.48
N ASP A 179 -4.14 11.37 -3.55
CA ASP A 179 -5.60 11.49 -3.42
C ASP A 179 -6.33 10.19 -3.03
N GLY A 180 -5.59 9.11 -2.81
CA GLY A 180 -6.17 7.84 -2.40
C GLY A 180 -6.86 7.11 -3.55
N THR A 181 -7.72 6.15 -3.21
CA THR A 181 -8.65 5.56 -4.18
C THR A 181 -10.06 5.45 -3.55
N PRO A 182 -10.70 6.59 -3.22
CA PRO A 182 -11.96 6.58 -2.47
C PRO A 182 -13.06 5.83 -3.24
N GLY A 183 -13.67 4.85 -2.57
CA GLY A 183 -14.70 4.00 -3.16
C GLY A 183 -14.15 2.84 -4.00
N GLU A 184 -12.86 2.82 -4.28
CA GLU A 184 -12.16 1.68 -4.87
C GLU A 184 -11.58 0.82 -3.75
N GLY A 185 -11.78 -0.49 -3.81
CA GLY A 185 -11.35 -1.39 -2.75
C GLY A 185 -9.85 -1.39 -2.64
N PRO A 186 -9.26 -1.94 -1.56
CA PRO A 186 -7.85 -2.30 -1.62
C PRO A 186 -7.58 -2.94 -2.98
N ALA A 187 -6.43 -2.69 -3.61
CA ALA A 187 -6.10 -3.28 -4.91
C ALA A 187 -6.36 -4.81 -4.92
N GLU A 188 -6.42 -5.45 -3.75
CA GLU A 188 -6.88 -6.82 -3.52
C GLU A 188 -8.31 -7.16 -4.04
N ASP A 189 -9.28 -6.23 -4.02
CA ASP A 189 -10.63 -6.38 -4.60
C ASP A 189 -10.69 -6.06 -6.11
N ALA A 190 -9.58 -5.56 -6.68
CA ALA A 190 -9.34 -5.41 -8.11
C ALA A 190 -7.96 -5.98 -8.50
N GLY A 191 -7.68 -7.21 -8.08
CA GLY A 191 -6.45 -7.93 -8.41
C GLY A 191 -5.36 -7.82 -7.34
N GLN A 192 -5.29 -8.85 -6.50
CA GLN A 192 -4.17 -9.16 -5.60
C GLN A 192 -2.80 -8.65 -6.11
N THR A 193 -2.26 -7.60 -5.48
CA THR A 193 -0.86 -7.19 -5.66
C THR A 193 0.02 -8.23 -4.98
N THR A 194 0.42 -9.25 -5.72
CA THR A 194 1.38 -10.23 -5.24
C THR A 194 2.78 -9.65 -5.41
N LYS A 195 3.48 -9.45 -4.29
CA LYS A 195 4.90 -9.08 -4.31
C LYS A 195 5.71 -10.26 -4.87
N ILE A 196 6.05 -10.16 -6.14
CA ILE A 196 6.85 -11.16 -6.87
C ILE A 196 8.37 -10.97 -6.66
N ILE A 197 8.80 -9.73 -6.43
CA ILE A 197 10.21 -9.38 -6.18
C ILE A 197 10.25 -8.34 -5.05
N GLY A 198 10.99 -8.63 -3.98
CA GLY A 198 11.25 -7.65 -2.92
C GLY A 198 12.53 -6.85 -3.16
N LEU A 199 12.65 -5.68 -2.51
CA LEU A 199 13.85 -4.81 -2.62
C LEU A 199 15.16 -5.51 -2.26
N GLY A 200 15.14 -6.43 -1.28
CA GLY A 200 16.31 -7.22 -0.87
C GLY A 200 16.54 -8.51 -1.68
N SER A 201 15.80 -8.73 -2.76
CA SER A 201 16.00 -9.93 -3.59
C SER A 201 17.40 -9.91 -4.21
N VAL A 202 18.01 -11.09 -4.37
CA VAL A 202 19.27 -11.21 -5.14
C VAL A 202 18.96 -11.10 -6.62
N TRP A 203 19.68 -10.21 -7.31
CA TRP A 203 19.62 -9.99 -8.75
C TRP A 203 20.94 -10.43 -9.39
N LYS A 204 20.85 -10.81 -10.66
CA LYS A 204 22.03 -10.92 -11.52
C LYS A 204 22.31 -9.59 -12.18
N TYR A 205 23.56 -9.22 -12.32
CA TYR A 205 23.94 -7.95 -12.92
C TYR A 205 25.23 -8.03 -13.74
N ASP A 206 25.29 -7.13 -14.72
CA ASP A 206 26.47 -6.87 -15.55
C ASP A 206 26.80 -5.37 -15.47
N GLN A 207 27.98 -5.08 -14.91
CA GLN A 207 28.54 -3.74 -14.77
C GLN A 207 29.79 -3.51 -15.63
N SER A 208 30.03 -4.37 -16.63
CA SER A 208 31.16 -4.23 -17.58
C SER A 208 31.06 -2.95 -18.42
N GLY A 209 29.81 -2.51 -18.67
CA GLY A 209 29.48 -1.45 -19.62
C GLY A 209 29.65 -1.87 -21.08
N ALA A 210 29.63 -3.17 -21.36
CA ALA A 210 29.58 -3.71 -22.71
C ALA A 210 28.19 -3.53 -23.34
N ASP A 211 28.14 -3.61 -24.67
CA ASP A 211 26.87 -3.71 -25.39
C ASP A 211 26.35 -5.15 -25.32
N ASN A 212 25.31 -5.38 -24.51
CA ASN A 212 24.65 -6.68 -24.42
C ASN A 212 23.53 -6.84 -25.46
N GLY A 213 23.38 -5.87 -26.37
CA GLY A 213 22.36 -5.86 -27.40
C GLY A 213 20.95 -5.96 -26.81
N THR A 214 20.09 -6.75 -27.47
CA THR A 214 18.71 -6.99 -27.04
C THR A 214 18.50 -8.39 -26.45
N SER A 215 19.41 -9.33 -26.70
CA SER A 215 19.25 -10.74 -26.30
C SER A 215 19.14 -10.91 -24.78
N TRP A 216 19.80 -10.07 -24.00
CA TRP A 216 19.71 -10.09 -22.53
C TRP A 216 18.31 -9.81 -21.99
N ARG A 217 17.34 -9.40 -22.81
CA ARG A 217 15.96 -9.12 -22.37
C ARG A 217 15.05 -10.34 -22.53
N GLU A 218 15.50 -11.33 -23.30
CA GLU A 218 14.72 -12.50 -23.65
C GLU A 218 14.65 -13.51 -22.50
N LEU A 219 13.59 -14.32 -22.52
CA LEU A 219 13.32 -15.33 -21.48
C LEU A 219 14.43 -16.39 -21.41
N GLU A 220 14.97 -16.81 -22.56
CA GLU A 220 15.95 -17.90 -22.66
C GLU A 220 17.42 -17.42 -22.57
N PHE A 221 17.66 -16.15 -22.24
CA PHE A 221 19.02 -15.63 -22.15
C PHE A 221 19.79 -16.30 -21.01
N ASN A 222 20.99 -16.81 -21.32
CA ASN A 222 21.87 -17.42 -20.34
C ASN A 222 22.72 -16.34 -19.63
N ASP A 223 22.30 -15.96 -18.43
CA ASP A 223 22.99 -15.03 -17.54
C ASP A 223 23.85 -15.73 -16.46
N SER A 224 24.21 -17.01 -16.64
CA SER A 224 25.03 -17.75 -15.65
C SER A 224 26.41 -17.14 -15.38
N ALA A 225 26.93 -16.33 -16.31
CA ALA A 225 28.21 -15.62 -16.15
C ALA A 225 28.07 -14.27 -15.42
N TRP A 226 26.85 -13.79 -15.16
CA TRP A 226 26.61 -12.50 -14.51
C TRP A 226 26.85 -12.61 -13.00
N THR A 227 27.28 -11.51 -12.39
CA THR A 227 27.51 -11.48 -10.94
C THR A 227 26.17 -11.38 -10.21
N GLU A 228 26.10 -11.92 -9.00
CA GLU A 228 24.90 -11.85 -8.15
C GLU A 228 25.11 -10.90 -6.97
N GLY A 229 24.07 -10.15 -6.62
CA GLY A 229 24.09 -9.24 -5.48
C GLY A 229 22.68 -8.88 -5.01
N PRO A 230 22.46 -8.56 -3.72
CA PRO A 230 21.18 -8.07 -3.23
C PRO A 230 20.78 -6.77 -3.93
N GLY A 231 19.47 -6.56 -4.09
CA GLY A 231 18.93 -5.31 -4.64
C GLY A 231 19.29 -4.08 -3.80
N ILE A 232 18.99 -2.89 -4.35
CA ILE A 232 19.53 -1.58 -3.91
C ILE A 232 20.97 -1.40 -4.40
N PHE A 233 21.09 -1.14 -5.70
CA PHE A 233 22.36 -0.91 -6.37
C PHE A 233 22.72 0.57 -6.39
N GLY A 234 24.00 0.89 -6.32
CA GLY A 234 24.46 2.27 -6.44
C GLY A 234 25.94 2.44 -6.19
N LYS A 235 26.42 3.67 -6.24
CA LYS A 235 27.83 3.97 -5.99
C LYS A 235 27.99 4.61 -4.61
N GLU A 236 28.85 4.04 -3.78
CA GLU A 236 29.22 4.66 -2.50
C GLU A 236 29.99 5.98 -2.74
N GLY A 237 29.76 6.97 -1.87
CA GLY A 237 30.62 8.16 -1.76
C GLY A 237 30.12 9.47 -2.37
N LEU A 238 28.85 9.59 -2.78
CA LEU A 238 28.26 10.87 -3.18
C LEU A 238 27.03 11.19 -2.32
N SER A 239 27.26 12.00 -1.28
CA SER A 239 26.38 12.91 -0.48
C SER A 239 24.88 12.63 -0.20
N ASN A 240 24.20 11.67 -0.83
CA ASN A 240 22.81 11.33 -0.56
C ASN A 240 22.77 10.01 0.21
N LYS A 241 22.67 10.11 1.54
CA LYS A 241 22.48 8.95 2.40
C LYS A 241 21.13 8.30 2.06
N MET A 242 21.14 7.22 1.28
CA MET A 242 20.02 6.27 1.27
C MET A 242 19.72 5.88 2.73
N PRO A 243 18.45 5.83 3.16
CA PRO A 243 18.10 5.27 4.45
C PRO A 243 18.65 3.85 4.60
N ASP A 244 18.87 3.42 5.84
CA ASP A 244 19.31 2.04 6.11
C ASP A 244 18.39 1.03 5.40
N PRO A 245 18.94 -0.02 4.76
CA PRO A 245 20.32 -0.48 4.89
C PRO A 245 21.32 0.17 3.91
N GLY A 246 20.92 1.18 3.13
CA GLY A 246 21.76 1.79 2.10
C GLY A 246 21.98 0.88 0.88
N PHE A 247 22.94 1.23 0.02
CA PHE A 247 23.31 0.38 -1.12
C PHE A 247 23.82 -0.98 -0.63
N GLN A 248 23.20 -2.07 -1.12
CA GLN A 248 23.63 -3.43 -0.77
C GLN A 248 24.57 -4.03 -1.82
N THR A 249 24.50 -3.55 -3.06
CA THR A 249 25.42 -3.93 -4.13
C THR A 249 26.07 -2.69 -4.73
N PRO A 250 27.35 -2.39 -4.39
CA PRO A 250 28.04 -1.22 -4.92
C PRO A 250 28.47 -1.41 -6.37
N TRP A 251 28.33 -0.37 -7.19
CA TRP A 251 28.97 -0.30 -8.51
C TRP A 251 30.47 -0.14 -8.35
N THR A 252 31.22 -1.16 -8.79
CA THR A 252 32.68 -1.17 -8.70
C THR A 252 33.36 -0.66 -9.96
N THR A 253 32.60 -0.45 -11.04
CA THR A 253 33.04 0.20 -12.27
C THR A 253 32.48 1.62 -12.36
N GLY A 254 33.16 2.51 -13.08
CA GLY A 254 32.77 3.92 -13.23
C GLY A 254 32.77 4.38 -14.68
N GLY A 255 32.13 5.52 -14.95
CA GLY A 255 32.08 6.14 -16.29
C GLY A 255 31.23 5.35 -17.30
N LYS A 256 30.28 4.55 -16.81
CA LYS A 256 29.36 3.77 -17.64
C LYS A 256 27.98 4.42 -17.60
N PHE A 257 27.29 4.43 -18.74
CA PHE A 257 25.90 4.88 -18.81
C PHE A 257 24.90 3.78 -18.47
N THR A 258 25.24 2.52 -18.74
CA THR A 258 24.33 1.39 -18.57
C THR A 258 24.92 0.33 -17.67
N TYR A 259 24.09 -0.11 -16.73
CA TYR A 259 24.26 -1.33 -15.94
C TYR A 259 23.06 -2.22 -16.23
N TYR A 260 23.28 -3.51 -16.45
CA TYR A 260 22.19 -4.45 -16.72
C TYR A 260 21.86 -5.24 -15.47
N LEU A 261 20.56 -5.44 -15.22
CA LEU A 261 20.05 -6.23 -14.11
C LEU A 261 19.03 -7.24 -14.64
N ARG A 262 19.07 -8.48 -14.15
CA ARG A 262 18.13 -9.55 -14.48
C ARG A 262 17.64 -10.25 -13.22
N LYS A 263 16.35 -10.59 -13.22
CA LYS A 263 15.70 -11.37 -12.17
C LYS A 263 14.58 -12.20 -12.75
N ASP A 264 14.64 -13.49 -12.47
CA ASP A 264 13.54 -14.39 -12.73
C ASP A 264 12.58 -14.43 -11.54
N PHE A 265 11.30 -14.60 -11.85
CA PHE A 265 10.25 -14.84 -10.88
C PHE A 265 9.23 -15.80 -11.49
N ASN A 266 8.56 -16.57 -10.63
CA ASN A 266 7.46 -17.43 -11.04
C ASN A 266 6.15 -16.71 -10.84
N TRP A 267 5.28 -16.74 -11.86
CA TRP A 267 3.93 -16.22 -11.79
C TRP A 267 2.93 -17.32 -12.18
N SER A 268 2.03 -17.65 -11.26
CA SER A 268 0.97 -18.64 -11.46
C SER A 268 -0.44 -18.01 -11.49
N GLY A 269 -0.53 -16.69 -11.46
CA GLY A 269 -1.81 -15.96 -11.49
C GLY A 269 -2.38 -15.77 -12.90
N ALA A 270 -3.60 -15.28 -13.01
CA ALA A 270 -4.23 -15.00 -14.29
C ALA A 270 -3.58 -13.78 -14.98
N PHE A 271 -3.26 -13.90 -16.27
CA PHE A 271 -2.60 -12.83 -17.05
C PHE A 271 -3.55 -11.76 -17.61
N ARG A 272 -4.86 -12.03 -17.67
CA ARG A 272 -5.81 -11.22 -18.47
C ARG A 272 -6.17 -9.85 -17.88
N SER A 273 -5.75 -9.58 -16.65
CA SER A 273 -6.03 -8.32 -15.93
C SER A 273 -4.89 -7.90 -14.99
N ALA A 274 -3.70 -8.50 -15.14
CA ALA A 274 -2.57 -8.19 -14.26
C ALA A 274 -1.83 -6.93 -14.73
N LYS A 275 -1.65 -5.97 -13.82
CA LYS A 275 -0.71 -4.86 -13.98
C LYS A 275 0.58 -5.21 -13.22
N ILE A 276 1.73 -5.02 -13.86
CA ILE A 276 3.02 -5.08 -13.17
C ILE A 276 3.39 -3.66 -12.79
N ILE A 277 3.78 -3.48 -11.54
CA ILE A 277 4.25 -2.22 -10.98
C ILE A 277 5.65 -2.46 -10.45
N MET A 278 6.58 -1.56 -10.76
CA MET A 278 7.92 -1.53 -10.18
C MET A 278 8.10 -0.27 -9.35
N ASP A 279 8.28 -0.45 -8.04
CA ASP A 279 8.64 0.61 -7.12
C ASP A 279 10.15 0.62 -6.88
N GLY A 280 10.74 1.82 -6.89
CA GLY A 280 12.17 1.97 -6.64
C GLY A 280 12.62 3.40 -6.46
N VAL A 281 13.87 3.56 -6.04
CA VAL A 281 14.59 4.84 -6.07
C VAL A 281 15.44 4.82 -7.33
N PHE A 282 15.19 5.77 -8.22
CA PHE A 282 15.88 5.88 -9.49
C PHE A 282 16.69 7.17 -9.53
N ASP A 283 17.96 7.04 -9.89
CA ASP A 283 18.87 8.15 -10.17
C ASP A 283 19.30 8.06 -11.64
N ASP A 284 19.34 9.20 -12.32
CA ASP A 284 19.50 9.38 -13.77
C ASP A 284 18.48 8.70 -14.70
N GLY A 285 18.27 7.38 -14.66
CA GLY A 285 17.45 6.70 -15.66
C GLY A 285 17.30 5.18 -15.50
N ILE A 286 16.13 4.66 -15.87
CA ILE A 286 15.87 3.22 -15.94
C ILE A 286 14.94 2.89 -17.11
N VAL A 287 15.14 1.72 -17.71
CA VAL A 287 14.22 1.10 -18.67
C VAL A 287 13.96 -0.33 -18.22
N VAL A 288 12.69 -0.72 -18.17
CA VAL A 288 12.24 -2.01 -17.65
C VAL A 288 11.67 -2.85 -18.77
N TYR A 289 12.18 -4.07 -18.88
CA TYR A 289 11.72 -5.07 -19.85
C TYR A 289 11.13 -6.28 -19.13
N LEU A 290 10.08 -6.85 -19.70
CA LEU A 290 9.52 -8.14 -19.32
C LEU A 290 9.52 -9.04 -20.56
N ASN A 291 10.34 -10.10 -20.53
CA ASN A 291 10.43 -11.11 -21.59
C ASN A 291 10.52 -10.48 -23.00
N GLY A 292 11.50 -9.59 -23.20
CA GLY A 292 11.75 -8.90 -24.46
C GLY A 292 10.94 -7.61 -24.68
N GLN A 293 9.78 -7.45 -24.01
CA GLN A 293 8.91 -6.28 -24.19
C GLN A 293 9.23 -5.17 -23.18
N GLU A 294 9.37 -3.94 -23.66
CA GLU A 294 9.47 -2.79 -22.76
C GLU A 294 8.11 -2.52 -22.09
N ILE A 295 8.10 -2.50 -20.75
CA ILE A 295 6.90 -2.26 -19.96
C ILE A 295 6.87 -0.87 -19.33
N GLY A 296 8.01 -0.18 -19.31
CA GLY A 296 8.10 1.21 -18.88
C GLY A 296 9.53 1.71 -18.74
N ARG A 297 9.67 3.02 -18.58
CA ARG A 297 10.94 3.72 -18.36
C ARG A 297 10.73 4.97 -17.52
N LYS A 298 11.78 5.42 -16.84
CA LYS A 298 11.75 6.66 -16.05
C LYS A 298 13.06 7.40 -16.22
N LEU A 299 12.99 8.73 -16.29
CA LEU A 299 14.13 9.63 -16.52
C LEU A 299 14.98 9.23 -17.74
N MET A 300 14.34 8.81 -18.84
CA MET A 300 15.01 8.45 -20.09
C MET A 300 14.42 9.28 -21.23
N PRO A 301 15.21 9.64 -22.26
CA PRO A 301 14.69 10.36 -23.41
C PRO A 301 13.62 9.56 -24.15
N ALA A 302 12.73 10.28 -24.84
CA ALA A 302 11.78 9.67 -25.77
C ALA A 302 12.52 9.06 -26.98
N GLY A 303 11.93 8.02 -27.57
CA GLY A 303 12.48 7.35 -28.75
C GLY A 303 13.43 6.20 -28.42
N THR A 304 14.27 5.83 -29.41
CA THR A 304 15.18 4.69 -29.33
C THR A 304 16.30 4.96 -28.31
N VAL A 305 16.47 4.02 -27.39
CA VAL A 305 17.53 4.02 -26.37
C VAL A 305 18.48 2.86 -26.62
N ASN A 306 19.77 3.10 -26.43
CA ASN A 306 20.82 2.08 -26.46
C ASN A 306 21.71 2.21 -25.21
N TRP A 307 22.69 1.33 -25.06
CA TRP A 307 23.56 1.27 -23.88
C TRP A 307 24.42 2.54 -23.66
N GLN A 308 24.52 3.41 -24.67
CA GLN A 308 25.22 4.70 -24.58
C GLN A 308 24.29 5.88 -24.37
N THR A 309 22.97 5.65 -24.36
CA THR A 309 22.01 6.73 -24.18
C THR A 309 21.98 7.13 -22.70
N PRO A 310 22.37 8.37 -22.35
CA PRO A 310 22.36 8.81 -20.97
C PRO A 310 20.93 8.98 -20.46
N GLY A 311 20.75 8.74 -19.17
CA GLY A 311 19.56 9.16 -18.43
C GLY A 311 19.42 10.68 -18.42
N GLN A 312 18.23 11.15 -18.08
CA GLN A 312 17.95 12.55 -17.85
C GLN A 312 18.39 12.90 -16.44
N ARG A 313 19.45 13.71 -16.36
CA ARG A 313 20.07 14.11 -15.10
C ARG A 313 19.03 14.65 -14.12
N GLY A 314 18.95 14.04 -12.95
CA GLY A 314 18.05 14.40 -11.86
C GLY A 314 18.63 13.91 -10.54
N GLU A 315 18.05 14.31 -9.42
CA GLU A 315 18.36 13.68 -8.14
C GLU A 315 17.63 12.34 -8.03
N ALA A 316 18.22 11.41 -7.28
CA ALA A 316 17.59 10.16 -6.90
C ALA A 316 16.20 10.40 -6.29
N LYS A 317 15.15 9.85 -6.91
CA LYS A 317 13.77 10.00 -6.46
C LYS A 317 13.07 8.67 -6.38
N TYR A 318 12.27 8.50 -5.33
CA TYR A 318 11.34 7.40 -5.26
C TYR A 318 10.26 7.55 -6.33
N GLY A 319 9.82 6.43 -6.89
CA GLY A 319 8.51 6.35 -7.51
C GLY A 319 8.27 5.01 -8.19
N SER A 320 7.17 4.98 -8.94
CA SER A 320 6.70 3.77 -9.60
C SER A 320 6.82 3.87 -11.13
N ILE A 321 6.92 2.71 -11.75
CA ILE A 321 6.74 2.43 -13.18
C ILE A 321 5.60 1.43 -13.31
#